data_AF-N4UPQ7-F1
#
_entry.id   AF-N4UPQ7-F1
#
_cell.length_a   1.000
_cell.length_b   1.000
_cell.length_c   1.000
_cell.angle_alpha   90.00
_cell.angle_beta   90.00
_cell.angle_gamma   90.00
#
_symmetry.space_group_name_H-M   'P 1'
#
loop_
_entity.id
_entity.type
_entity.pdbx_description
1 polymer ?
#
loop_
_entity_poly.entity_id
_entity_poly.type
_entity_poly.pdbx_seq_one_letter_code
_entity_poly.pdbx_strand_id
1 'polypeptide(L)' 'EYSAICIEVLRDQDNVRRLKCKHVFHTGCIDSWFQRHHVDCPLCKSIFIPDRRSDPEDVP' A
#
# COMPACT_ATOMS: atom_id res chain seq x y z
N GLU A 1 12.08 -1.64 -10.89
CA GLU A 1 11.00 -2.47 -10.30
C GLU A 1 9.68 -2.16 -11.02
N TYR A 2 8.66 -3.04 -11.01
CA TYR A 2 7.36 -2.77 -11.66
C TYR A 2 6.21 -2.89 -10.63
N SER A 3 5.15 -2.13 -10.80
CA SER A 3 3.97 -2.15 -9.92
C SER A 3 3.03 -3.28 -10.34
N ALA A 4 2.77 -4.26 -9.47
CA ALA A 4 1.87 -5.38 -9.80
C ALA A 4 0.38 -4.98 -9.94
N ILE A 5 0.02 -3.75 -9.57
CA ILE A 5 -1.36 -3.26 -9.64
C ILE A 5 -1.70 -2.79 -11.06
N CYS A 6 -0.82 -1.98 -11.65
CA CYS A 6 -1.00 -1.46 -13.02
C CYS A 6 -0.11 -2.16 -14.05
N ILE A 7 0.79 -3.05 -13.61
CA ILE A 7 1.72 -3.82 -14.44
C ILE A 7 2.71 -2.92 -15.22
N GLU A 8 2.92 -1.70 -14.73
CA GLU A 8 3.83 -0.72 -15.33
C GLU A 8 5.17 -0.64 -14.59
N VAL A 9 6.22 -0.27 -15.31
CA VAL A 9 7.57 -0.03 -14.76
C VAL A 9 7.54 1.21 -13.87
N LEU A 10 8.06 1.09 -12.64
CA LEU A 10 8.26 2.24 -11.75
C LEU A 10 9.41 3.09 -12.30
N ARG A 11 9.18 4.39 -12.53
CA ARG A 11 10.21 5.34 -12.98
C ARG A 11 10.62 6.25 -11.83
N ASP A 12 11.79 6.89 -11.92
CA ASP A 12 12.27 7.84 -10.91
C ASP A 12 11.32 9.04 -10.67
N GLN A 13 10.53 9.40 -11.67
CA GLN A 13 9.54 10.48 -11.56
C GLN A 13 8.19 10.01 -10.97
N ASP A 14 8.00 8.70 -10.78
CA ASP A 14 6.76 8.17 -10.24
C ASP A 14 6.73 8.25 -8.72
N ASN A 15 5.58 8.66 -8.19
CA ASN A 15 5.33 8.59 -6.77
C ASN A 15 5.10 7.13 -6.38
N VAL A 16 6.04 6.56 -5.64
CA VAL A 16 5.98 5.19 -5.15
C VAL A 16 5.88 5.12 -3.63
N ARG A 17 5.17 4.10 -3.14
CA ARG A 17 5.05 3.77 -1.73
C ARG A 17 5.55 2.34 -1.50
N ARG A 18 6.45 2.21 -0.53
CA ARG A 18 6.97 0.92 -0.06
C ARG A 18 6.20 0.44 1.15
N LEU A 19 5.67 -0.78 1.09
CA LEU A 19 4.97 -1.41 2.21
C LEU A 19 5.94 -2.06 3.21
N LYS A 20 5.46 -2.41 4.40
CA LYS A 20 6.23 -3.12 5.44
C LYS A 20 6.80 -4.46 4.94
N CYS A 21 6.11 -5.12 4.02
CA CYS A 21 6.57 -6.34 3.34
C CYS A 21 7.64 -6.09 2.26
N LYS A 22 8.22 -4.87 2.21
CA LYS A 22 9.27 -4.40 1.29
C LYS A 22 8.88 -4.21 -0.17
N HIS A 23 7.67 -4.59 -0.58
CA HIS A 23 7.15 -4.37 -1.92
C HIS A 23 6.84 -2.90 -2.19
N VAL A 24 7.10 -2.47 -3.42
CA VAL A 24 6.95 -1.09 -3.87
C VAL A 24 5.85 -1.02 -4.93
N PHE A 25 4.95 -0.06 -4.80
CA PHE A 25 3.86 0.20 -5.74
C PHE A 25 3.73 1.69 -5.98
N HIS A 26 3.13 2.11 -7.11
CA HIS A 26 2.75 3.51 -7.28
C HIS A 26 1.79 3.92 -6.17
N THR A 27 2.00 5.08 -5.58
CA THR A 27 1.16 5.64 -4.51
C THR A 27 -0.30 5.69 -4.97
N GLY A 28 -0.59 6.20 -6.18
CA GLY A 28 -1.95 6.22 -6.72
C GLY A 28 -2.56 4.82 -6.93
N CYS A 29 -1.74 3.84 -7.33
CA CYS A 29 -2.21 2.46 -7.51
C CYS A 29 -2.53 1.78 -6.18
N ILE A 30 -1.64 1.91 -5.19
CA ILE A 30 -1.84 1.28 -3.88
C ILE A 30 -2.96 1.97 -3.08
N ASP A 31 -3.13 3.29 -3.22
CA ASP A 31 -4.28 4.01 -2.67
C ASP A 31 -5.59 3.52 -3.29
N SER A 32 -5.64 3.39 -4.63
CA SER A 32 -6.83 2.83 -5.31
C SER A 32 -7.12 1.39 -4.88
N TRP A 33 -6.08 0.61 -4.59
CA TRP A 33 -6.21 -0.75 -4.06
C TRP A 33 -6.85 -0.73 -2.66
N PHE A 34 -6.39 0.14 -1.77
CA PHE A 34 -6.98 0.28 -0.44
C PHE A 34 -8.42 0.81 -0.46
N GLN A 35 -8.75 1.72 -1.38
CA GLN A 35 -10.12 2.20 -1.59
C GLN A 35 -11.10 1.09 -1.99
N ARG A 36 -10.62 -0.01 -2.57
CA ARG A 36 -11.43 -1.18 -2.94
C ARG A 36 -11.66 -2.16 -1.77
N HIS A 37 -11.49 -1.71 -0.53
CA HIS A 37 -11.62 -2.52 0.70
C HIS A 37 -10.56 -3.63 0.84
N HIS A 38 -9.47 -3.55 0.08
CA HIS A 38 -8.32 -4.42 0.31
C HIS A 38 -7.40 -3.76 1.35
N VAL A 39 -6.84 -4.57 2.24
CA VAL A 39 -5.79 -4.12 3.19
C VAL A 39 -4.56 -5.00 3.08
N ASP A 40 -4.51 -5.87 2.07
CA ASP A 40 -3.43 -6.80 1.82
C ASP A 40 -2.48 -6.30 0.74
N CYS A 41 -1.21 -6.67 0.83
CA CYS A 41 -0.25 -6.46 -0.24
C CYS A 41 -0.68 -7.28 -1.47
N PRO A 42 -0.80 -6.66 -2.67
CA PRO A 42 -1.24 -7.38 -3.86
C PRO A 42 -0.24 -8.46 -4.34
N LEU A 43 1.03 -8.40 -3.90
CA LEU A 43 2.06 -9.39 -4.25
C LEU A 43 2.13 -10.57 -3.28
N CYS A 44 2.13 -10.31 -1.97
CA CYS A 44 2.41 -11.33 -0.95
C CYS A 44 1.28 -11.54 0.05
N LYS A 45 0.16 -10.82 -0.11
CA LYS A 45 -1.00 -10.87 0.80
C LYS A 45 -0.71 -10.49 2.25
N SER A 46 0.47 -9.94 2.54
CA SER A 46 0.80 -9.39 3.85
C SER A 46 -0.13 -8.23 4.18
N ILE A 47 -0.79 -8.30 5.34
CA ILE A 47 -1.73 -7.27 5.79
C ILE A 47 -0.98 -5.96 6.08
N PHE A 48 -1.46 -4.88 5.48
CA PHE A 48 -1.13 -3.52 5.86
C PHE A 48 -1.88 -3.22 7.15
N ILE A 49 -1.16 -3.33 8.28
CA ILE A 49 -1.65 -2.85 9.56
C ILE A 49 -1.18 -1.39 9.68
N PRO A 50 -2.06 -0.40 9.46
CA PRO A 50 -1.76 0.96 9.88
C PRO A 50 -1.51 0.93 11.38
N ASP A 51 -0.46 1.60 11.82
CA ASP A 51 -0.14 1.65 13.24
C ASP A 51 -1.31 2.33 13.97
N ARG A 52 -2.14 1.53 14.68
CA ARG A 52 -3.29 2.00 15.47
C ARG A 52 -2.84 2.78 16.72
N ARG A 53 -1.88 3.71 16.59
CA ARG A 53 -1.41 4.58 17.70
C ARG A 53 -1.80 6.04 17.56
N SER A 54 -2.65 6.37 16.59
CA SER A 54 -3.19 7.73 16.45
C SER A 54 -4.71 7.80 16.29
N ASP A 55 -5.44 6.70 16.52
CA ASP A 55 -6.90 6.75 16.70
C ASP A 55 -7.18 7.07 18.18
N PRO A 56 -7.68 8.27 18.54
CA PRO A 56 -8.07 8.59 19.91
C PRO A 56 -9.39 7.94 20.36
N GLU A 57 -9.87 6.89 19.67
CA GLU A 57 -11.20 6.29 19.91
C GLU A 57 -11.16 4.85 20.45
N ASP A 58 -10.06 4.45 21.10
CA ASP A 58 -10.10 3.41 22.14
C ASP A 58 -10.15 4.11 23.51
N VAL A 59 -11.25 4.82 23.74
CA VAL A 59 -11.67 5.25 25.09
C VAL A 59 -12.80 4.30 25.48
N PRO A 60 -12.66 3.49 26.55
CA PRO A 60 -13.74 2.67 27.05
C PRO A 60 -14.94 3.49 27.54
#